data_AF-A0A2U3C953-F1
#
_entry.id   AF-A0A2U3C953-F1
#
_cell.length_a   1.000
_cell.length_b   1.000
_cell.length_c   1.000
_cell.angle_alpha   90.00
_cell.angle_beta   90.00
_cell.angle_gamma   90.00
#
_symmetry.space_group_name_H-M   'P 1'
#
loop_
_entity.id
_entity.type
_entity.pdbx_description
1 polymer ?
#
loop_
_entity_poly.entity_id
_entity_poly.type
_entity_poly.pdbx_seq_one_letter_code
_entity_poly.pdbx_strand_id
1 'polypeptide(L)'
;MRPGRLAPVHPAGPDLAPHLPSDGPLRPVPVALPSVVIRASSGRLTPSSPGFPPGRVFGCLRLPSRRFVRAGGIRKDGERVLPGYAVVDVEATGSSSRRHRVVEVAVVQLDAERRVQGEFSTLIDPEGPVGPTHIHGIEPHHLLPAPRFPGIAARLAALLRGRVLVGHNVGCDRAFLAAEFDRAGIAMPDVPTVCTMRLAQESFGAPYGLSLRACARAAGISGWAAHTALGDARASGQLFARCAPEDRGELAEAAAVRWPVSAHMTDADARWIARRAGFRPLAGAGNGDERDRRMVSSGRDGGA
;
A
#
# COMPACT_ATOMS: atom_id res chain seq x y z
N MET A 1 -8.81 66.50 -50.79
CA MET A 1 -7.94 67.12 -49.75
C MET A 1 -7.58 66.03 -48.74
N ARG A 2 -6.29 65.85 -48.46
CA ARG A 2 -5.76 64.76 -47.60
C ARG A 2 -6.10 64.99 -46.12
N PRO A 3 -6.42 63.95 -45.34
CA PRO A 3 -6.22 63.98 -43.90
C PRO A 3 -5.25 62.90 -43.39
N GLY A 4 -4.46 63.28 -42.38
CA GLY A 4 -4.06 62.42 -41.26
C GLY A 4 -2.87 61.47 -41.44
N ARG A 5 -1.66 61.92 -41.07
CA ARG A 5 -0.55 61.02 -40.69
C ARG A 5 -0.88 60.38 -39.34
N LEU A 6 -0.92 59.04 -39.30
CA LEU A 6 -0.93 58.23 -38.09
C LEU A 6 0.50 58.00 -37.59
N ALA A 7 0.71 58.17 -36.29
CA ALA A 7 1.96 57.87 -35.59
C ALA A 7 2.16 56.34 -35.43
N PRO A 8 3.40 55.84 -35.40
CA PRO A 8 3.68 54.42 -35.21
C PRO A 8 3.53 54.01 -33.73
N VAL A 9 2.80 52.91 -33.52
CA VAL A 9 2.65 52.24 -32.22
C VAL A 9 3.85 51.30 -32.04
N HIS A 10 4.64 51.52 -31.00
CA HIS A 10 5.74 50.62 -30.61
C HIS A 10 5.17 49.33 -29.96
N PRO A 11 5.66 48.13 -30.33
CA PRO A 11 5.29 46.90 -29.63
C PRO A 11 5.98 46.83 -28.27
N ALA A 12 5.19 46.49 -27.25
CA ALA A 12 5.62 46.22 -25.89
C ALA A 12 6.66 45.08 -25.85
N GLY A 13 7.77 45.32 -25.16
CA GLY A 13 8.78 44.30 -24.87
C GLY A 13 8.27 43.24 -23.89
N PRO A 14 8.93 42.07 -23.83
CA PRO A 14 8.47 40.95 -23.04
C PRO A 14 8.63 41.21 -21.53
N ASP A 15 7.58 40.88 -20.80
CA ASP A 15 7.50 40.90 -19.34
C ASP A 15 8.57 39.98 -18.72
N LEU A 16 9.40 40.56 -17.85
CA LEU A 16 10.38 39.87 -17.03
C LEU A 16 9.67 39.08 -15.92
N ALA A 17 9.55 37.76 -16.09
CA ALA A 17 9.17 36.86 -15.00
C ALA A 17 10.30 36.78 -13.96
N PRO A 18 10.00 36.78 -12.65
CA PRO A 18 11.01 36.71 -11.60
C PRO A 18 11.67 35.33 -11.54
N HIS A 19 13.00 35.32 -11.47
CA HIS A 19 13.83 34.14 -11.25
C HIS A 19 13.46 33.44 -9.92
N LEU A 20 12.93 32.21 -10.01
CA LEU A 20 12.83 31.28 -8.90
C LEU A 20 14.23 30.70 -8.59
N PRO A 21 14.64 30.60 -7.31
CA PRO A 21 15.90 29.97 -6.96
C PRO A 21 15.86 28.47 -7.23
N SER A 22 16.95 27.94 -7.79
CA SER A 22 17.16 26.51 -8.01
C SER A 22 17.39 25.80 -6.68
N ASP A 23 16.40 25.03 -6.23
CA ASP A 23 16.59 24.09 -5.12
C ASP A 23 17.49 22.93 -5.58
N GLY A 24 18.73 22.94 -5.11
CA GLY A 24 19.65 21.82 -5.23
C GLY A 24 19.18 20.60 -4.42
N PRO A 25 19.71 19.39 -4.68
CA PRO A 25 19.24 18.17 -4.04
C PRO A 25 19.46 18.23 -2.52
N LEU A 26 18.36 18.09 -1.78
CA LEU A 26 18.36 17.97 -0.32
C LEU A 26 19.22 16.76 0.11
N ARG A 27 20.23 17.03 0.93
CA ARG A 27 21.05 15.98 1.56
C ARG A 27 20.23 15.24 2.62
N PRO A 28 20.37 13.91 2.75
CA PRO A 28 19.67 13.16 3.80
C PRO A 28 20.20 13.56 5.18
N VAL A 29 19.28 13.92 6.07
CA VAL A 29 19.55 14.16 7.50
C VAL A 29 19.58 12.79 8.21
N PRO A 30 20.62 12.44 8.97
CA PRO A 30 20.67 11.18 9.69
C PRO A 30 19.70 11.22 10.88
N VAL A 31 18.74 10.30 10.91
CA VAL A 31 17.90 10.06 12.10
C VAL A 31 18.66 9.15 13.04
N ALA A 32 19.07 9.67 14.20
CA ALA A 32 19.64 8.88 15.28
C ALA A 32 18.57 7.98 15.91
N LEU A 33 18.83 6.67 15.99
CA LEU A 33 18.01 5.73 16.74
C LEU A 33 18.31 5.86 18.24
N PRO A 34 17.31 5.91 19.13
CA PRO A 34 17.57 5.91 20.56
C PRO A 34 18.11 4.55 21.02
N SER A 35 19.25 4.57 21.71
CA SER A 35 19.81 3.41 22.40
C SER A 35 18.99 3.12 23.66
N VAL A 36 18.21 2.03 23.68
CA VAL A 36 17.56 1.56 24.90
C VAL A 36 18.56 0.71 25.69
N VAL A 37 19.06 1.26 26.79
CA VAL A 37 19.82 0.53 27.80
C VAL A 37 18.84 -0.19 28.72
N ILE A 38 18.75 -1.52 28.62
CA ILE A 38 17.98 -2.34 29.56
C ILE A 38 18.88 -2.64 30.77
N ARG A 39 18.59 -2.00 31.90
CA ARG A 39 19.22 -2.32 33.19
C ARG A 39 18.48 -3.49 33.83
N ALA A 40 19.12 -4.66 33.89
CA ALA A 40 18.58 -5.80 34.62
C ALA A 40 18.81 -5.58 36.14
N SER A 41 17.75 -5.37 36.91
CA SER A 41 17.80 -5.43 38.37
C SER A 41 17.36 -6.82 38.84
N SER A 42 18.31 -7.66 39.26
CA SER A 42 18.04 -8.89 39.98
C SER A 42 17.71 -8.57 41.45
N GLY A 43 16.43 -8.48 41.78
CA GLY A 43 15.94 -8.37 43.15
C GLY A 43 15.27 -9.68 43.59
N ARG A 44 15.93 -10.40 44.51
CA ARG A 44 15.41 -11.60 45.20
C ARG A 44 14.25 -11.17 46.14
N LEU A 45 13.13 -11.90 46.10
CA LEU A 45 12.05 -11.78 47.09
C LEU A 45 12.23 -12.88 48.15
N THR A 46 12.22 -12.49 49.42
CA THR A 46 12.07 -13.38 50.59
C THR A 46 10.70 -13.15 51.24
N PRO A 47 10.08 -14.16 51.87
CA PRO A 47 8.74 -14.02 52.44
C PRO A 47 8.78 -13.67 53.93
N SER A 48 7.89 -12.78 54.36
CA SER A 48 7.44 -12.70 55.75
C SER A 48 6.04 -12.08 55.82
N SER A 49 5.05 -12.93 56.11
CA SER A 49 3.73 -12.58 56.69
C SER A 49 3.89 -12.43 58.23
N PRO A 50 2.91 -11.92 59.04
CA PRO A 50 1.45 -11.98 58.84
C PRO A 50 0.57 -10.82 59.37
N GLY A 51 -0.72 -10.87 59.00
CA GLY A 51 -1.85 -10.38 59.82
C GLY A 51 -2.81 -9.41 59.09
N PHE A 52 -4.07 -9.82 58.87
CA PHE A 52 -5.36 -9.09 59.03
C PHE A 52 -6.54 -9.95 58.47
N PRO A 53 -7.80 -9.78 58.94
CA PRO A 53 -8.86 -10.80 59.02
C PRO A 53 -9.83 -10.82 57.80
N PRO A 54 -10.80 -11.78 57.73
CA PRO A 54 -11.53 -12.06 56.50
C PRO A 54 -12.78 -11.19 56.33
N GLY A 55 -12.83 -10.43 55.24
CA GLY A 55 -14.04 -9.78 54.72
C GLY A 55 -14.33 -10.29 53.31
N ARG A 56 -15.53 -10.85 53.11
CA ARG A 56 -16.04 -11.31 51.81
C ARG A 56 -16.06 -10.15 50.81
N VAL A 57 -15.45 -10.34 49.64
CA VAL A 57 -15.69 -9.49 48.45
C VAL A 57 -15.92 -10.41 47.25
N PHE A 58 -16.96 -10.08 46.50
CA PHE A 58 -17.52 -10.78 45.36
C PHE A 58 -16.48 -11.16 44.29
N GLY A 59 -16.74 -12.29 43.63
CA GLY A 59 -15.90 -12.89 42.59
C GLY A 59 -15.46 -11.89 41.52
N CYS A 60 -14.18 -11.53 41.56
CA CYS A 60 -13.46 -10.99 40.42
C CYS A 60 -13.33 -12.11 39.39
N LEU A 61 -14.10 -12.04 38.30
CA LEU A 61 -13.83 -12.86 37.13
C LEU A 61 -12.38 -12.60 36.71
N ARG A 62 -11.55 -13.62 36.87
CA ARG A 62 -10.17 -13.66 36.48
C ARG A 62 -10.10 -13.48 34.97
N LEU A 63 -9.89 -12.25 34.52
CA LEU A 63 -9.53 -11.98 33.12
C LEU A 63 -8.26 -12.79 32.83
N PRO A 64 -8.22 -13.60 31.75
CA PRO A 64 -7.01 -14.29 31.40
C PRO A 64 -5.93 -13.24 31.13
N SER A 65 -4.83 -13.38 31.88
CA SER A 65 -3.60 -12.61 31.72
C SER A 65 -3.22 -12.54 30.24
N ARG A 66 -3.30 -11.33 29.69
CA ARG A 66 -2.88 -10.97 28.34
C ARG A 66 -1.46 -11.49 28.12
N ARG A 67 -1.31 -12.53 27.31
CA ARG A 67 -0.01 -12.89 26.75
C ARG A 67 0.31 -11.84 25.70
N PHE A 68 1.30 -11.01 25.97
CA PHE A 68 2.00 -10.28 24.91
C PHE A 68 2.50 -11.30 23.89
N VAL A 69 2.04 -11.19 22.64
CA VAL A 69 2.67 -11.88 21.52
C VAL A 69 4.08 -11.32 21.42
N ARG A 70 5.10 -12.16 21.62
CA ARG A 70 6.49 -11.79 21.35
C ARG A 70 6.64 -11.76 19.82
N ALA A 71 6.27 -10.64 19.22
CA ALA A 71 6.31 -10.43 17.77
C ALA A 71 7.76 -10.29 17.30
N GLY A 72 8.34 -11.41 16.85
CA GLY A 72 9.68 -11.45 16.28
C GLY A 72 10.20 -12.88 16.24
N GLY A 73 9.81 -13.64 15.23
CA GLY A 73 10.48 -14.90 14.90
C GLY A 73 11.81 -14.59 14.21
N ILE A 74 12.93 -15.06 14.76
CA ILE A 74 14.16 -15.18 13.99
C ILE A 74 14.02 -16.46 13.17
N ARG A 75 14.02 -16.35 11.84
CA ARG A 75 14.01 -17.50 10.94
C ARG A 75 15.32 -18.28 11.09
N LYS A 76 15.35 -19.56 10.68
CA LYS A 76 16.57 -20.40 10.79
C LYS A 76 17.80 -19.82 10.08
N ASP A 77 17.60 -18.91 9.14
CA ASP A 77 18.63 -18.15 8.41
C ASP A 77 19.11 -16.88 9.16
N GLY A 78 18.63 -16.63 10.37
CA GLY A 78 18.97 -15.46 11.17
C GLY A 78 18.18 -14.19 10.81
N GLU A 79 17.30 -14.25 9.81
CA GLU A 79 16.55 -13.08 9.37
C GLU A 79 15.38 -12.78 10.32
N ARG A 80 15.34 -11.53 10.82
CA ARG A 80 14.25 -11.04 11.66
C ARG A 80 13.12 -10.53 10.79
N VAL A 81 12.14 -11.39 10.53
CA VAL A 81 10.90 -10.98 9.85
C VAL A 81 9.93 -10.51 10.93
N LEU A 82 9.77 -9.19 11.03
CA LEU A 82 8.76 -8.62 11.92
C LEU A 82 7.37 -8.86 11.30
N PRO A 83 6.45 -9.52 12.02
CA PRO A 83 5.10 -9.70 11.53
C PRO A 83 4.44 -8.32 11.34
N GLY A 84 3.65 -8.21 10.27
CA GLY A 84 2.94 -6.99 9.95
C GLY A 84 2.07 -7.16 8.72
N TYR A 85 1.64 -6.05 8.15
CA TYR A 85 0.77 -6.01 6.99
C TYR A 85 1.51 -5.40 5.80
N ALA A 86 1.13 -5.81 4.59
CA ALA A 86 1.54 -5.21 3.34
C ALA A 86 0.28 -4.80 2.60
N VAL A 87 -0.03 -3.50 2.60
CA VAL A 87 -1.16 -2.96 1.84
C VAL A 87 -0.71 -2.79 0.41
N VAL A 88 -1.39 -3.46 -0.51
CA VAL A 88 -1.04 -3.50 -1.94
C VAL A 88 -2.15 -2.89 -2.77
N ASP A 89 -1.75 -2.27 -3.87
CA ASP A 89 -2.63 -1.85 -4.96
C ASP A 89 -1.84 -1.91 -6.27
N VAL A 90 -2.51 -2.27 -7.36
CA VAL A 90 -1.94 -2.29 -8.72
C VAL A 90 -2.77 -1.48 -9.70
N GLU A 91 -2.06 -0.77 -10.58
CA GLU A 91 -2.64 -0.30 -11.84
C GLU A 91 -2.23 -1.25 -12.96
N ALA A 92 -3.16 -1.53 -13.87
CA ALA A 92 -2.99 -2.55 -14.90
C ALA A 92 -3.50 -2.09 -16.26
N THR A 93 -3.02 -2.76 -17.32
CA THR A 93 -3.41 -2.49 -18.72
C THR A 93 -4.86 -2.88 -19.03
N GLY A 94 -5.61 -3.41 -18.06
CA GLY A 94 -7.00 -3.85 -18.16
C GLY A 94 -7.43 -4.63 -16.92
N SER A 95 -8.54 -5.37 -16.99
CA SER A 95 -9.21 -5.93 -15.81
C SER A 95 -8.95 -7.41 -15.52
N SER A 96 -8.28 -8.13 -16.43
CA SER A 96 -8.03 -9.57 -16.27
C SER A 96 -6.53 -9.87 -16.18
N SER A 97 -6.07 -10.36 -15.03
CA SER A 97 -4.65 -10.73 -14.83
C SER A 97 -4.13 -11.79 -15.80
N ARG A 98 -5.02 -12.62 -16.39
CA ARG A 98 -4.67 -13.60 -17.42
C ARG A 98 -4.23 -12.96 -18.75
N ARG A 99 -4.78 -11.78 -19.08
CA ARG A 99 -4.58 -11.13 -20.38
C ARG A 99 -3.81 -9.81 -20.28
N HIS A 100 -3.82 -9.18 -19.11
CA HIS A 100 -3.29 -7.85 -18.88
C HIS A 100 -2.06 -7.87 -17.97
N ARG A 101 -1.32 -6.77 -18.00
CA ARG A 101 -0.05 -6.57 -17.31
C ARG A 101 -0.19 -5.50 -16.25
N VAL A 102 0.64 -5.56 -15.22
CA VAL A 102 0.78 -4.48 -14.23
C VAL A 102 1.60 -3.33 -14.84
N VAL A 103 1.16 -2.10 -14.64
CA VAL A 103 1.85 -0.85 -15.07
C VAL A 103 2.29 0.02 -13.90
N GLU A 104 1.73 -0.19 -12.72
CA GLU A 104 2.20 0.39 -11.46
C GLU A 104 1.87 -0.56 -10.32
N VAL A 105 2.75 -0.65 -9.34
CA VAL A 105 2.49 -1.37 -8.08
C VAL A 105 2.90 -0.50 -6.91
N ALA A 106 2.13 -0.57 -5.82
CA ALA A 106 2.50 0.03 -4.55
C ALA A 106 2.41 -0.98 -3.40
N VAL A 107 3.25 -0.75 -2.39
CA VAL A 107 3.23 -1.47 -1.12
C VAL A 107 3.39 -0.45 0.02
N VAL A 108 2.44 -0.43 0.95
CA VAL A 108 2.56 0.27 2.23
C VAL A 108 2.74 -0.78 3.33
N GLN A 109 3.92 -0.81 3.94
CA GLN A 109 4.20 -1.74 5.03
C GLN A 109 3.69 -1.15 6.35
N LEU A 110 2.91 -1.94 7.08
CA LEU A 110 2.44 -1.59 8.41
C LEU A 110 3.01 -2.56 9.46
N ASP A 111 3.25 -2.08 10.68
CA ASP A 111 3.53 -2.94 11.83
C ASP A 111 2.27 -3.68 12.32
N ALA A 112 2.41 -4.54 13.34
CA ALA A 112 1.29 -5.29 13.91
C ALA A 112 0.20 -4.37 14.51
N GLU A 113 0.55 -3.16 14.93
CA GLU A 113 -0.39 -2.13 15.39
C GLU A 113 -0.84 -1.18 14.27
N ARG A 114 -0.59 -1.56 13.00
CA ARG A 114 -1.05 -0.87 11.79
C ARG A 114 -0.41 0.50 11.56
N ARG A 115 0.74 0.78 12.17
CA ARG A 115 1.52 2.00 11.92
C ARG A 115 2.41 1.82 10.69
N VAL A 116 2.53 2.86 9.89
CA VAL A 116 3.35 2.86 8.67
C VAL A 116 4.83 2.68 9.03
N GLN A 117 5.48 1.69 8.41
CA GLN A 117 6.90 1.42 8.53
C GLN A 117 7.68 1.86 7.28
N GLY A 118 7.02 1.89 6.13
CA GLY A 118 7.64 2.25 4.87
C GLY A 118 6.69 2.11 3.70
N GLU A 119 7.07 2.71 2.58
CA GLU A 119 6.28 2.73 1.36
C GLU A 119 7.17 2.46 0.15
N PHE A 120 6.58 1.80 -0.83
CA PHE A 120 7.16 1.45 -2.11
C PHE A 120 6.14 1.78 -3.18
N SER A 121 6.58 2.42 -4.27
CA SER A 121 5.83 2.38 -5.53
C SER A 121 6.78 2.47 -6.71
N THR A 122 6.41 1.83 -7.81
CA THR A 122 7.13 1.95 -9.08
C THR A 122 6.19 1.74 -10.25
N LEU A 123 6.45 2.47 -11.33
CA LEU A 123 5.97 2.12 -12.66
C LEU A 123 6.64 0.83 -13.12
N ILE A 124 5.94 0.10 -14.00
CA ILE A 124 6.40 -1.15 -14.61
C ILE A 124 6.14 -1.06 -16.12
N ASP A 125 7.14 -1.41 -16.94
CA ASP A 125 6.97 -1.61 -18.38
C ASP A 125 6.18 -2.90 -18.63
N PRO A 126 4.95 -2.84 -19.19
CA PRO A 126 4.14 -4.01 -19.49
C PRO A 126 4.60 -4.74 -20.77
N GLU A 127 5.61 -4.21 -21.48
CA GLU A 127 6.08 -4.70 -22.77
C GLU A 127 4.98 -4.68 -23.84
N GLY A 128 4.13 -3.65 -23.79
CA GLY A 128 2.94 -3.53 -24.63
C GLY A 128 2.10 -2.29 -24.35
N PRO A 129 0.82 -2.29 -24.77
CA PRO A 129 -0.08 -1.17 -24.54
C PRO A 129 -0.27 -0.86 -23.05
N VAL A 130 -0.23 0.42 -22.68
CA VAL A 130 -0.41 0.88 -21.29
C VAL A 130 -1.83 0.70 -20.76
N GLY A 131 -2.81 0.53 -21.64
CA GLY A 131 -4.22 0.33 -21.26
C GLY A 131 -4.94 1.65 -20.94
N PRO A 132 -5.86 1.68 -19.97
CA PRO A 132 -6.81 2.76 -19.76
C PRO A 132 -6.17 4.00 -19.11
N THR A 133 -5.38 4.75 -19.89
CA THR A 133 -4.69 5.99 -19.48
C THR A 133 -5.62 7.04 -18.87
N HIS A 134 -6.87 7.11 -19.33
CA HIS A 134 -7.90 8.01 -18.82
C HIS A 134 -8.32 7.70 -17.37
N ILE A 135 -8.03 6.48 -16.87
CA ILE A 135 -8.32 6.09 -15.49
C ILE A 135 -7.10 6.36 -14.60
N HIS A 136 -5.97 5.69 -14.88
CA HIS A 136 -4.79 5.74 -14.01
C HIS A 136 -3.80 6.87 -14.33
N GLY A 137 -3.98 7.60 -15.44
CA GLY A 137 -3.11 8.73 -15.85
C GLY A 137 -1.74 8.33 -16.42
N ILE A 138 -1.37 7.04 -16.39
CA ILE A 138 -0.11 6.53 -16.96
C ILE A 138 -0.16 6.56 -18.48
N GLU A 139 0.60 7.48 -19.08
CA GLU A 139 0.92 7.50 -20.52
C GLU A 139 2.14 6.63 -20.89
N PRO A 140 2.25 6.18 -22.16
CA PRO A 140 3.37 5.34 -22.61
C PRO A 140 4.76 5.93 -22.36
N HIS A 141 4.91 7.25 -22.51
CA HIS A 141 6.21 7.91 -22.37
C HIS A 141 6.75 7.86 -20.92
N HIS A 142 5.87 7.73 -19.92
CA HIS A 142 6.27 7.55 -18.52
C HIS A 142 6.91 6.18 -18.25
N LEU A 143 6.62 5.18 -19.09
CA LEU A 143 7.09 3.80 -18.93
C LEU A 143 8.42 3.55 -19.64
N LEU A 144 8.89 4.46 -20.50
CA LEU A 144 10.17 4.32 -21.22
C LEU A 144 11.37 4.01 -20.31
N PRO A 145 11.49 4.60 -19.10
CA PRO A 145 12.59 4.27 -18.21
C PRO A 145 12.22 3.20 -17.18
N ALA A 146 10.95 2.75 -17.14
CA ALA A 146 10.43 1.87 -16.10
C ALA A 146 11.03 0.45 -16.22
N PRO A 147 11.28 -0.23 -15.10
CA PRO A 147 11.73 -1.61 -15.12
C PRO A 147 10.61 -2.53 -15.60
N ARG A 148 10.97 -3.66 -16.18
CA ARG A 148 10.04 -4.79 -16.37
C ARG A 148 9.83 -5.51 -15.04
N PHE A 149 8.73 -6.25 -14.91
CA PHE A 149 8.40 -6.94 -13.67
C PHE A 149 9.52 -7.86 -13.12
N PRO A 150 10.23 -8.68 -13.93
CA PRO A 150 11.34 -9.50 -13.41
C PRO A 150 12.42 -8.69 -12.68
N GLY A 151 12.66 -7.44 -13.10
CA GLY A 151 13.61 -6.54 -12.45
C GLY A 151 13.20 -6.12 -11.03
N ILE A 152 11.90 -6.09 -10.72
CA ILE A 152 11.41 -5.69 -9.39
C ILE A 152 10.92 -6.86 -8.53
N ALA A 153 10.75 -8.05 -9.12
CA ALA A 153 10.15 -9.21 -8.45
C ALA A 153 10.90 -9.57 -7.16
N ALA A 154 12.24 -9.48 -7.19
CA ALA A 154 13.10 -9.75 -6.05
C ALA A 154 12.72 -8.89 -4.82
N ARG A 155 12.71 -7.58 -5.06
CA ARG A 155 12.42 -6.56 -4.07
C ARG A 155 10.96 -6.61 -3.60
N LEU A 156 10.03 -6.81 -4.53
CA LEU A 156 8.61 -6.89 -4.20
C LEU A 156 8.34 -8.09 -3.29
N ALA A 157 8.90 -9.26 -3.58
CA ALA A 157 8.79 -10.42 -2.70
C ALA A 157 9.36 -10.13 -1.29
N ALA A 158 10.49 -9.42 -1.18
CA ALA A 158 11.05 -9.02 0.11
C ALA A 158 10.12 -8.08 0.90
N LEU A 159 9.34 -7.23 0.21
CA LEU A 159 8.38 -6.33 0.84
C LEU A 159 7.11 -7.05 1.31
N LEU A 160 6.72 -8.14 0.63
CA LEU A 160 5.51 -8.90 0.92
C LEU A 160 5.74 -10.08 1.89
N ARG A 161 6.97 -10.61 1.97
CA ARG A 161 7.26 -11.81 2.76
C ARG A 161 6.91 -11.61 4.23
N GLY A 162 6.33 -12.64 4.84
CA GLY A 162 6.00 -12.66 6.26
C GLY A 162 4.89 -11.68 6.68
N ARG A 163 4.16 -11.11 5.72
CA ARG A 163 3.12 -10.12 5.97
C ARG A 163 1.77 -10.58 5.42
N VAL A 164 0.72 -10.17 6.11
CA VAL A 164 -0.66 -10.32 5.63
C VAL A 164 -0.86 -9.32 4.50
N LEU A 165 -1.39 -9.78 3.36
CA LEU A 165 -1.74 -8.89 2.26
C LEU A 165 -3.03 -8.17 2.57
N VAL A 166 -3.03 -6.86 2.41
CA VAL A 166 -4.20 -6.02 2.62
C VAL A 166 -4.47 -5.25 1.34
N GLY A 167 -5.73 -5.07 0.97
CA GLY A 167 -6.08 -4.28 -0.21
C GLY A 167 -7.58 -4.10 -0.35
N HIS A 168 -7.97 -3.15 -1.20
CA HIS A 168 -9.38 -2.93 -1.51
C HIS A 168 -9.79 -3.82 -2.67
N ASN A 169 -10.66 -4.79 -2.41
CA ASN A 169 -10.89 -5.90 -3.35
C ASN A 169 -9.59 -6.69 -3.63
N VAL A 170 -8.79 -6.95 -2.58
CA VAL A 170 -7.43 -7.54 -2.61
C VAL A 170 -7.26 -8.79 -3.47
N GLY A 171 -8.34 -9.54 -3.73
CA GLY A 171 -8.31 -10.68 -4.66
C GLY A 171 -7.89 -10.28 -6.08
N CYS A 172 -8.26 -9.08 -6.52
CA CYS A 172 -7.86 -8.51 -7.80
C CYS A 172 -6.34 -8.26 -7.85
N ASP A 173 -5.82 -7.50 -6.89
CA ASP A 173 -4.39 -7.17 -6.80
C ASP A 173 -3.55 -8.43 -6.68
N ARG A 174 -3.95 -9.34 -5.79
CA ARG A 174 -3.29 -10.64 -5.62
C ARG A 174 -3.27 -11.45 -6.91
N ALA A 175 -4.35 -11.45 -7.70
CA ALA A 175 -4.39 -12.18 -8.96
C ALA A 175 -3.43 -11.59 -10.01
N PHE A 176 -3.25 -10.26 -10.04
CA PHE A 176 -2.26 -9.61 -10.89
C PHE A 176 -0.83 -9.88 -10.44
N LEU A 177 -0.56 -9.75 -9.14
CA LEU A 177 0.74 -10.04 -8.56
C LEU A 177 1.14 -11.49 -8.81
N ALA A 178 0.25 -12.45 -8.55
CA ALA A 178 0.51 -13.86 -8.80
C ALA A 178 0.82 -14.14 -10.28
N ALA A 179 0.09 -13.53 -11.21
CA ALA A 179 0.33 -13.69 -12.65
C ALA A 179 1.68 -13.09 -13.09
N GLU A 180 2.07 -11.94 -12.56
CA GLU A 180 3.38 -11.35 -12.88
C GLU A 180 4.55 -12.13 -12.25
N PHE A 181 4.39 -12.60 -11.00
CA PHE A 181 5.37 -13.49 -10.37
C PHE A 181 5.53 -14.79 -11.15
N ASP A 182 4.43 -15.41 -11.58
CA ASP A 182 4.44 -16.63 -12.39
C ASP A 182 5.17 -16.42 -13.74
N ARG A 183 4.91 -15.30 -14.44
CA ARG A 183 5.64 -14.91 -15.65
C ARG A 183 7.14 -14.70 -15.41
N ALA A 184 7.52 -14.28 -14.21
CA ALA A 184 8.92 -14.15 -13.79
C ALA A 184 9.53 -15.46 -13.28
N GLY A 185 8.80 -16.59 -13.34
CA GLY A 185 9.26 -17.90 -12.88
C GLY A 185 9.28 -18.05 -11.35
N ILE A 186 8.51 -17.24 -10.63
CA ILE A 186 8.45 -17.22 -9.17
C ILE A 186 7.03 -17.60 -8.74
N ALA A 187 6.89 -18.68 -7.97
CA ALA A 187 5.59 -19.03 -7.40
C ALA A 187 5.26 -18.09 -6.23
N MET A 188 4.27 -17.22 -6.38
CA MET A 188 3.75 -16.45 -5.25
C MET A 188 3.04 -17.41 -4.28
N PRO A 189 3.48 -17.52 -3.00
CA PRO A 189 2.85 -18.44 -2.07
C PRO A 189 1.44 -17.95 -1.69
N ASP A 190 0.61 -18.88 -1.23
CA ASP A 190 -0.64 -18.51 -0.58
C ASP A 190 -0.33 -17.81 0.75
N VAL A 191 -0.84 -16.59 0.91
CA VAL A 191 -0.65 -15.77 2.11
C VAL A 191 -2.01 -15.28 2.58
N PRO A 192 -2.20 -15.12 3.91
CA PRO A 192 -3.41 -14.53 4.46
C PRO A 192 -3.69 -13.16 3.83
N THR A 193 -4.97 -12.91 3.55
CA THR A 193 -5.42 -11.65 2.95
C THR A 193 -6.52 -11.00 3.76
N VAL A 194 -6.52 -9.67 3.84
CA VAL A 194 -7.61 -8.87 4.38
C VAL A 194 -8.14 -7.91 3.31
N CYS A 195 -9.43 -8.02 3.01
CA CYS A 195 -10.09 -7.19 2.02
C CYS A 195 -10.78 -5.99 2.69
N THR A 196 -10.30 -4.78 2.44
CA THR A 196 -10.86 -3.56 3.06
C THR A 196 -12.24 -3.20 2.53
N MET A 197 -12.61 -3.67 1.33
CA MET A 197 -13.98 -3.57 0.81
C MET A 197 -14.97 -4.32 1.71
N ARG A 198 -14.62 -5.56 2.09
CA ARG A 198 -15.43 -6.38 3.00
C ARG A 198 -15.49 -5.78 4.40
N LEU A 199 -14.34 -5.35 4.93
CA LEU A 199 -14.31 -4.70 6.24
C LEU A 199 -15.15 -3.42 6.28
N ALA A 200 -15.10 -2.60 5.22
CA ALA A 200 -15.89 -1.38 5.15
C ALA A 200 -17.39 -1.68 4.98
N GLN A 201 -17.74 -2.74 4.23
CA GLN A 201 -19.12 -3.21 4.14
C GLN A 201 -19.66 -3.63 5.52
N GLU A 202 -18.89 -4.43 6.25
CA GLU A 202 -19.23 -4.92 7.59
C GLU A 202 -19.31 -3.79 8.62
N SER A 203 -18.44 -2.77 8.51
CA SER A 203 -18.35 -1.66 9.48
C SER A 203 -19.36 -0.55 9.22
N PHE A 204 -19.68 -0.27 7.94
CA PHE A 204 -20.46 0.92 7.57
C PHE A 204 -21.73 0.62 6.76
N GLY A 205 -21.94 -0.62 6.29
CA GLY A 205 -23.14 -0.99 5.52
C GLY A 205 -23.17 -0.49 4.07
N ALA A 206 -22.03 -0.03 3.53
CA ALA A 206 -21.86 0.42 2.14
C ALA A 206 -22.88 1.49 1.63
N PRO A 207 -23.16 2.57 2.40
CA PRO A 207 -24.24 3.53 2.09
C PRO A 207 -24.03 4.31 0.78
N TYR A 208 -22.81 4.29 0.23
CA TYR A 208 -22.44 4.98 -1.00
C TYR A 208 -21.93 4.02 -2.08
N GLY A 209 -22.07 2.70 -1.87
CA GLY A 209 -21.43 1.67 -2.70
C GLY A 209 -20.19 1.06 -2.03
N LEU A 210 -19.54 0.15 -2.76
CA LEU A 210 -18.40 -0.65 -2.29
C LEU A 210 -17.07 -0.24 -2.93
N SER A 211 -17.04 0.83 -3.71
CA SER A 211 -15.79 1.33 -4.27
C SER A 211 -14.89 1.89 -3.17
N LEU A 212 -13.58 1.94 -3.44
CA LEU A 212 -12.64 2.54 -2.50
C LEU A 212 -13.06 3.97 -2.14
N ARG A 213 -13.55 4.73 -3.12
CA ARG A 213 -14.06 6.08 -2.90
C ARG A 213 -15.28 6.11 -2.00
N ALA A 214 -16.25 5.23 -2.23
CA ALA A 214 -17.46 5.12 -1.42
C ALA A 214 -17.15 4.71 0.03
N CYS A 215 -16.31 3.70 0.21
CA CYS A 215 -15.88 3.23 1.52
C CYS A 215 -15.03 4.27 2.26
N ALA A 216 -14.09 4.92 1.57
CA ALA A 216 -13.30 6.03 2.12
C ALA A 216 -14.21 7.16 2.60
N ARG A 217 -15.21 7.54 1.79
CA ARG A 217 -16.22 8.55 2.19
C ARG A 217 -16.98 8.12 3.44
N ALA A 218 -17.47 6.89 3.49
CA ALA A 218 -18.20 6.37 4.65
C ALA A 218 -17.33 6.38 5.93
N ALA A 219 -16.03 6.10 5.78
CA ALA A 219 -15.08 6.14 6.88
C ALA A 219 -14.61 7.54 7.26
N GLY A 220 -14.89 8.59 6.48
CA GLY A 220 -14.35 9.95 6.68
C GLY A 220 -12.88 10.09 6.26
N ILE A 221 -12.47 9.40 5.20
CA ILE A 221 -11.16 9.50 4.54
C ILE A 221 -11.34 10.33 3.26
N SER A 222 -10.50 11.33 3.06
CA SER A 222 -10.55 12.23 1.91
C SER A 222 -9.14 12.68 1.49
N GLY A 223 -9.03 13.30 0.32
CA GLY A 223 -7.81 14.00 -0.10
C GLY A 223 -6.64 13.08 -0.49
N TRP A 224 -6.90 11.90 -1.05
CA TRP A 224 -5.85 11.05 -1.63
C TRP A 224 -5.80 11.15 -3.15
N ALA A 225 -4.66 10.77 -3.73
CA ALA A 225 -4.47 10.68 -5.17
C ALA A 225 -5.12 9.39 -5.70
N ALA A 226 -6.41 9.44 -5.98
CA ALA A 226 -7.16 8.29 -6.52
C ALA A 226 -6.61 7.86 -7.88
N HIS A 227 -6.67 6.55 -8.15
CA HIS A 227 -6.13 5.91 -9.36
C HIS A 227 -4.62 6.11 -9.53
N THR A 228 -3.95 6.20 -8.38
CA THR A 228 -2.51 5.98 -8.27
C THR A 228 -2.34 4.84 -7.30
N ALA A 229 -1.48 3.86 -7.63
CA ALA A 229 -1.35 2.67 -6.79
C ALA A 229 -0.98 3.06 -5.35
N LEU A 230 -0.08 4.03 -5.17
CA LEU A 230 0.31 4.48 -3.84
C LEU A 230 -0.82 5.22 -3.11
N GLY A 231 -1.58 6.05 -3.81
CA GLY A 231 -2.72 6.76 -3.22
C GLY A 231 -3.81 5.79 -2.75
N ASP A 232 -4.13 4.80 -3.58
CA ASP A 232 -5.18 3.83 -3.29
C ASP A 232 -4.72 2.81 -2.22
N ALA A 233 -3.45 2.40 -2.22
CA ALA A 233 -2.86 1.61 -1.13
C ALA A 233 -2.87 2.36 0.21
N ARG A 234 -2.55 3.67 0.23
CA ARG A 234 -2.64 4.51 1.44
C ARG A 234 -4.07 4.64 1.95
N ALA A 235 -5.04 4.89 1.06
CA ALA A 235 -6.44 4.99 1.43
C ALA A 235 -6.96 3.64 1.99
N SER A 236 -6.57 2.53 1.36
CA SER A 236 -6.86 1.17 1.83
C SER A 236 -6.23 0.92 3.21
N GLY A 237 -4.99 1.34 3.44
CA GLY A 237 -4.32 1.22 4.74
C GLY A 237 -5.03 2.01 5.84
N GLN A 238 -5.53 3.22 5.53
CA GLN A 238 -6.35 4.00 6.46
C GLN A 238 -7.70 3.34 6.74
N LEU A 239 -8.37 2.78 5.72
CA LEU A 239 -9.60 2.00 5.91
C LEU A 239 -9.35 0.79 6.81
N PHE A 240 -8.27 0.05 6.53
CA PHE A 240 -7.84 -1.08 7.33
C PHE A 240 -7.62 -0.68 8.79
N ALA A 241 -6.88 0.41 9.05
CA ALA A 241 -6.64 0.90 10.40
C ALA A 241 -7.94 1.25 11.16
N ARG A 242 -8.95 1.80 10.46
CA ARG A 242 -10.25 2.19 11.05
C ARG A 242 -11.21 1.02 11.28
N CYS A 243 -11.18 0.01 10.42
CA CYS A 243 -12.21 -1.03 10.38
C CYS A 243 -11.74 -2.39 10.90
N ALA A 244 -10.43 -2.65 10.95
CA ALA A 244 -9.94 -3.98 11.16
C ALA A 244 -10.15 -4.47 12.61
N PRO A 245 -10.72 -5.68 12.80
CA PRO A 245 -10.74 -6.32 14.10
C PRO A 245 -9.32 -6.67 14.56
N GLU A 246 -9.15 -7.00 15.84
CA GLU A 246 -7.90 -7.57 16.35
C GLU A 246 -7.42 -8.76 15.50
N ASP A 247 -6.10 -8.93 15.40
CA ASP A 247 -5.49 -10.09 14.71
C ASP A 247 -5.99 -11.40 15.33
N ARG A 248 -6.37 -12.36 14.49
CA ARG A 248 -6.88 -13.68 14.89
C ARG A 248 -5.92 -14.80 14.49
N GLY A 249 -4.65 -14.48 14.29
CA GLY A 249 -3.60 -15.42 13.90
C GLY A 249 -3.08 -15.23 12.48
N GLU A 250 -3.69 -14.33 11.68
CA GLU A 250 -3.26 -14.05 10.31
C GLU A 250 -1.79 -13.60 10.26
N LEU A 251 -1.34 -12.80 11.23
CA LEU A 251 0.07 -12.38 11.34
C LEU A 251 1.02 -13.56 11.59
N ALA A 252 0.63 -14.53 12.43
CA ALA A 252 1.45 -15.70 12.72
C ALA A 252 1.50 -16.66 11.53
N GLU A 253 0.37 -16.84 10.84
CA GLU A 253 0.28 -17.63 9.62
C GLU A 253 1.16 -17.03 8.52
N ALA A 254 1.02 -15.72 8.25
CA ALA A 254 1.82 -15.03 7.26
C ALA A 254 3.33 -15.13 7.55
N ALA A 255 3.75 -14.99 8.81
CA ALA A 255 5.15 -15.11 9.22
C ALA A 255 5.72 -16.53 8.98
N ALA A 256 4.87 -17.57 9.01
CA ALA A 256 5.26 -18.95 8.75
C ALA A 256 5.38 -19.27 7.24
N VAL A 257 4.74 -18.49 6.37
CA VAL A 257 4.77 -18.72 4.92
C VAL A 257 6.20 -18.56 4.37
N ARG A 258 6.63 -19.55 3.59
CA ARG A 258 7.92 -19.53 2.90
C ARG A 258 7.73 -18.97 1.50
N TRP A 259 8.36 -17.82 1.25
CA TRP A 259 8.51 -17.28 -0.08
C TRP A 259 9.68 -17.97 -0.80
N PRO A 260 9.52 -18.36 -2.08
CA PRO A 260 10.62 -18.89 -2.87
C PRO A 260 11.57 -17.74 -3.24
N VAL A 261 12.49 -17.42 -2.33
CA VAL A 261 13.61 -16.52 -2.61
C VAL A 261 14.64 -17.33 -3.37
N SER A 262 14.78 -17.12 -4.68
CA SER A 262 15.82 -17.79 -5.48
C SER A 262 17.16 -17.06 -5.32
N ALA A 263 18.28 -17.78 -5.42
CA ALA A 263 19.61 -17.18 -5.46
C ALA A 263 19.84 -16.27 -6.69
N HIS A 264 18.94 -16.34 -7.68
CA HIS A 264 18.92 -15.49 -8.88
C HIS A 264 18.21 -14.15 -8.66
N MET A 265 17.62 -13.92 -7.48
CA MET A 265 17.11 -12.61 -7.07
C MET A 265 18.28 -11.72 -6.63
N THR A 266 19.08 -11.25 -7.59
CA THR A 266 20.05 -10.20 -7.30
C THR A 266 19.33 -8.87 -7.16
N ASP A 267 19.59 -8.14 -6.07
CA ASP A 267 19.16 -6.75 -5.83
C ASP A 267 19.84 -5.74 -6.80
N ALA A 268 20.55 -6.26 -7.80
CA ALA A 268 21.36 -5.50 -8.73
C ALA A 268 20.47 -4.92 -9.84
N ASP A 269 20.41 -3.58 -9.86
CA ASP A 269 20.07 -2.75 -11.03
C ASP A 269 18.61 -2.39 -11.32
N ALA A 270 17.65 -2.74 -10.47
CA ALA A 270 16.28 -2.23 -10.65
C ALA A 270 16.24 -0.71 -10.42
N ARG A 271 16.29 0.09 -11.49
CA ARG A 271 16.07 1.53 -11.40
C ARG A 271 14.61 1.79 -11.08
N TRP A 272 14.38 2.44 -9.95
CA TRP A 272 13.06 2.73 -9.44
C TRP A 272 12.51 3.99 -10.09
N ILE A 273 11.28 3.90 -10.59
CA ILE A 273 10.62 5.04 -11.18
C ILE A 273 9.31 5.25 -10.45
N ALA A 274 9.42 6.01 -9.35
CA ALA A 274 8.25 6.53 -8.69
C ALA A 274 7.47 7.42 -9.66
N ARG A 275 6.14 7.35 -9.59
CA ARG A 275 5.25 8.31 -10.23
C ARG A 275 5.62 9.72 -9.73
N ARG A 276 6.18 10.57 -10.60
CA ARG A 276 6.56 11.95 -10.26
C ARG A 276 5.31 12.82 -10.07
N ALA A 277 5.44 13.85 -9.23
CA ALA A 277 4.42 14.90 -9.09
C ALA A 277 4.23 15.60 -10.46
N GLY A 278 2.99 15.61 -10.97
CA GLY A 278 2.65 16.11 -12.31
C GLY A 278 1.71 15.19 -13.10
N PHE A 279 1.59 13.93 -12.68
CA PHE A 279 0.56 12.99 -13.15
C PHE A 279 -0.84 13.49 -12.77
N ARG A 280 -1.54 14.13 -13.70
CA ARG A 280 -2.96 14.48 -13.53
C ARG A 280 -3.80 13.55 -14.40
N PRO A 281 -4.81 12.86 -13.86
CA PRO A 281 -5.88 12.33 -14.69
C PRO A 281 -6.41 13.45 -15.59
N LEU A 282 -6.65 13.18 -16.87
CA LEU A 282 -7.16 14.18 -17.80
C LEU A 282 -8.43 14.81 -17.21
N ALA A 283 -8.44 16.14 -17.09
CA ALA A 283 -9.60 16.89 -16.65
C ALA A 283 -10.76 16.62 -17.61
N GLY A 284 -11.75 15.82 -17.17
CA GLY A 284 -12.87 15.41 -18.01
C GLY A 284 -13.14 13.90 -18.06
N ALA A 285 -12.35 13.06 -17.39
CA ALA A 285 -12.79 11.70 -17.05
C ALA A 285 -14.04 11.82 -16.15
N GLY A 286 -15.22 11.73 -16.76
CA GLY A 286 -16.50 11.96 -16.09
C GLY A 286 -16.66 11.10 -14.84
N ASN A 287 -17.51 11.56 -13.92
CA ASN A 287 -17.96 10.89 -12.70
C ASN A 287 -18.58 9.48 -12.88
N GLY A 288 -18.44 8.87 -14.06
CA GLY A 288 -18.82 7.50 -14.37
C GLY A 288 -17.65 6.58 -14.08
N ASP A 289 -17.60 6.08 -12.86
CA ASP A 289 -16.67 5.07 -12.39
C ASP A 289 -16.88 3.76 -13.17
N GLU A 290 -16.10 3.56 -14.23
CA GLU A 290 -16.22 2.42 -15.14
C GLU A 290 -15.60 1.13 -14.54
N ARG A 291 -14.79 1.27 -13.48
CA ARG A 291 -14.42 0.14 -12.60
C ARG A 291 -15.63 -0.25 -11.72
N ASP A 292 -16.35 0.72 -11.16
CA ASP A 292 -17.49 0.44 -10.26
C ASP A 292 -18.66 -0.28 -10.93
N ARG A 293 -18.94 -0.02 -12.22
CA ARG A 293 -20.06 -0.66 -12.92
C ARG A 293 -19.84 -2.15 -13.22
N ARG A 294 -18.60 -2.65 -13.19
CA ARG A 294 -18.28 -4.05 -13.51
C ARG A 294 -17.99 -4.93 -12.29
N MET A 295 -17.96 -4.36 -11.07
CA MET A 295 -17.73 -5.13 -9.84
C MET A 295 -18.99 -5.85 -9.30
N VAL A 296 -20.18 -5.57 -9.84
CA VAL A 296 -21.45 -6.16 -9.39
C VAL A 296 -21.86 -7.42 -10.20
N SER A 297 -21.24 -7.70 -11.35
CA SER A 297 -21.71 -8.73 -12.27
C SER A 297 -21.04 -10.11 -12.16
N SER A 298 -20.09 -10.33 -11.24
CA SER A 298 -19.46 -11.65 -11.07
C SER A 298 -20.11 -12.53 -9.99
N GLY A 299 -21.34 -12.21 -9.54
CA GLY A 299 -22.03 -12.90 -8.44
C GLY A 299 -23.31 -13.65 -8.80
N ARG A 300 -23.69 -13.75 -10.08
CA ARG A 300 -24.83 -14.55 -10.53
C ARG A 300 -24.43 -15.27 -11.80
N ASP A 301 -24.00 -16.52 -11.67
CA ASP A 301 -24.27 -17.61 -12.61
C ASP A 301 -23.71 -18.89 -11.99
N GLY A 302 -24.63 -19.71 -11.49
CA GLY A 302 -24.35 -20.96 -10.80
C GLY A 302 -25.64 -21.55 -10.23
N GLY A 303 -26.63 -21.73 -11.10
CA GLY A 303 -27.93 -22.27 -10.72
C GLY A 303 -28.83 -22.48 -11.92
N ALA A 304 -28.59 -23.58 -12.64
CA ALA A 304 -29.58 -24.35 -13.38
C ALA A 304 -28.98 -25.75 -13.62
#